data_AF-A0A920KXS8-F1
#
_entry.id   AF-A0A920KXS8-F1
#
_cell.length_a   1.000
_cell.length_b   1.000
_cell.length_c   1.000
_cell.angle_alpha   90.00
_cell.angle_beta   90.00
_cell.angle_gamma   90.00
#
_symmetry.space_group_name_H-M   'P 1'
#
loop_
_entity.id
_entity.type
_entity.pdbx_description
1 polymer ?
#
loop_
_entity_poly.entity_id
_entity_poly.type
_entity_poly.pdbx_seq_one_letter_code
_entity_poly.pdbx_strand_id
1 'polypeptide(L)'
;MKNLEVLRSSWIDEDLAFLDGRKEVGYVFENSTRNYRIYQEGAFLADVISDPFYQEEIDKANELISRLNDYIDLKLIEVSSRRKADLVIIGVCKRYQHHRIGSR
;
A
#
# COMPACT_ATOMS: atom_id res chain seq x y z
N MET A 1 -16.80 23.46 21.17
CA MET A 1 -16.38 22.17 20.58
C MET A 1 -16.27 22.38 19.09
N LYS A 2 -15.06 22.33 18.51
CA LYS A 2 -14.90 22.33 17.05
C LYS A 2 -15.38 20.98 16.56
N ASN A 3 -16.45 20.94 15.76
CA ASN A 3 -16.77 19.80 14.93
C ASN A 3 -15.53 19.55 14.07
N LEU A 4 -14.77 18.50 14.38
CA LEU A 4 -13.94 17.86 13.38
C LEU A 4 -14.94 17.23 12.42
N GLU A 5 -15.42 18.01 11.45
CA GLU A 5 -15.82 17.43 10.17
C GLU A 5 -14.61 16.59 9.76
N VAL A 6 -14.73 15.28 9.97
CA VAL A 6 -13.77 14.29 9.51
C VAL A 6 -13.42 14.72 8.09
N LEU A 7 -12.13 14.94 7.82
CA LEU A 7 -11.64 15.28 6.49
C LEU A 7 -12.00 14.12 5.57
N ARG A 8 -13.23 14.15 5.05
CA ARG A 8 -13.76 13.16 4.16
C ARG A 8 -13.14 13.48 2.81
N SER A 9 -12.00 12.85 2.55
CA SER A 9 -11.34 12.93 1.25
C SER A 9 -12.38 12.59 0.17
N SER A 10 -12.43 13.35 -0.93
CA SER A 10 -13.40 13.17 -2.03
C SER A 10 -13.35 11.79 -2.70
N TRP A 11 -12.37 10.98 -2.33
CA TRP A 11 -12.08 9.63 -2.81
C TRP A 11 -12.81 8.55 -2.01
N ILE A 12 -13.36 8.89 -0.83
CA ILE A 12 -13.92 7.92 0.12
C ILE A 12 -15.14 7.18 -0.43
N ASP A 13 -16.04 7.85 -1.16
CA ASP A 13 -17.33 7.22 -1.51
C ASP A 13 -17.18 6.18 -2.65
N GLU A 14 -16.32 6.43 -3.65
CA GLU A 14 -16.04 5.46 -4.73
C GLU A 14 -15.18 4.29 -4.24
N ASP A 15 -14.17 4.56 -3.41
CA ASP A 15 -13.31 3.50 -2.85
C ASP A 15 -14.05 2.68 -1.78
N LEU A 16 -14.95 3.27 -0.98
CA LEU A 16 -15.82 2.51 -0.07
C LEU A 16 -16.79 1.59 -0.83
N ALA A 17 -17.27 2.00 -2.00
CA ALA A 17 -18.09 1.15 -2.87
C ALA A 17 -17.25 -0.01 -3.45
N PHE A 18 -15.99 0.26 -3.85
CA PHE A 18 -15.04 -0.78 -4.27
C PHE A 18 -14.70 -1.77 -3.14
N LEU A 19 -14.63 -1.29 -1.90
CA LEU A 19 -14.42 -2.11 -0.72
C LEU A 19 -15.66 -2.94 -0.34
N ASP A 20 -16.79 -2.81 -1.03
CA ASP A 20 -18.02 -3.60 -0.81
C ASP A 20 -18.47 -3.59 0.67
N GLY A 21 -18.36 -2.42 1.32
CA GLY A 21 -18.71 -2.26 2.73
C GLY A 21 -17.70 -2.87 3.73
N ARG A 22 -16.54 -3.35 3.27
CA ARG A 22 -15.45 -3.79 4.16
C ARG A 22 -14.95 -2.62 4.99
N LYS A 23 -14.92 -2.83 6.30
CA LYS A 23 -14.36 -1.88 7.28
C LYS A 23 -12.95 -2.24 7.70
N GLU A 24 -12.45 -3.39 7.26
CA GLU A 24 -11.13 -3.90 7.61
C GLU A 24 -10.42 -4.37 6.34
N VAL A 25 -9.14 -4.02 6.21
CA VAL A 25 -8.28 -4.40 5.09
C VAL A 25 -6.99 -4.99 5.67
N GLY A 26 -6.70 -6.24 5.32
CA GLY A 26 -5.52 -6.94 5.79
C GLY A 26 -4.27 -6.50 5.00
N TYR A 27 -3.19 -6.14 5.68
CA TYR A 27 -1.91 -5.85 5.04
C TYR A 27 -0.77 -6.74 5.56
N VAL A 28 0.27 -6.92 4.76
CA VAL A 28 1.53 -7.50 5.22
C VAL A 28 2.72 -6.80 4.56
N PHE A 29 3.82 -6.65 5.29
CA PHE A 29 5.09 -6.24 4.71
C PHE A 29 5.74 -7.42 3.99
N GLU A 30 6.19 -7.22 2.75
CA GLU A 30 7.01 -8.21 2.05
C GLU A 30 8.41 -8.19 2.66
N ASN A 31 8.69 -9.19 3.49
CA ASN A 31 9.96 -9.33 4.20
C ASN A 31 10.95 -10.26 3.49
N SER A 32 10.75 -10.48 2.19
CA SER A 32 11.61 -11.31 1.35
C SER A 32 11.91 -10.63 0.02
N THR A 33 13.07 -10.93 -0.56
CA THR A 33 13.40 -10.45 -1.90
C THR A 33 12.54 -11.16 -2.93
N ARG A 34 11.70 -10.41 -3.64
CA ARG A 34 10.73 -10.96 -4.60
C ARG A 34 10.47 -10.00 -5.75
N ASN A 35 10.29 -10.56 -6.95
CA ASN A 35 9.94 -9.79 -8.14
C ASN A 35 8.42 -9.55 -8.22
N TYR A 36 8.04 -8.32 -8.52
CA TYR A 36 6.67 -7.88 -8.76
C TYR A 36 6.55 -7.22 -10.12
N ARG A 37 5.49 -7.57 -10.85
CA ARG A 37 5.04 -6.86 -12.04
C ARG A 37 3.95 -5.89 -11.64
N ILE A 38 4.18 -4.60 -11.85
CA ILE A 38 3.24 -3.54 -11.56
C ILE A 38 2.45 -3.23 -12.82
N TYR A 39 1.13 -3.15 -12.68
CA TYR A 39 0.22 -2.73 -13.73
C TYR A 39 -0.61 -1.54 -13.24
N GLN A 40 -0.91 -0.61 -14.14
CA GLN A 40 -1.82 0.49 -13.90
C GLN A 40 -2.82 0.53 -15.05
N GLU A 41 -4.12 0.52 -14.74
CA GLU A 41 -5.19 0.51 -15.76
C GLU A 41 -5.04 -0.64 -16.80
N GLY A 42 -4.50 -1.78 -16.35
CA GLY A 42 -4.23 -2.95 -17.20
C GLY A 42 -2.95 -2.86 -18.03
N ALA A 43 -2.27 -1.71 -18.08
CA ALA A 43 -0.99 -1.54 -18.76
C ALA A 43 0.18 -1.91 -17.83
N PHE A 44 1.16 -2.65 -18.36
CA PHE A 44 2.39 -2.95 -17.64
C PHE A 44 3.19 -1.65 -17.41
N LEU A 45 3.59 -1.42 -16.17
CA LEU A 45 4.32 -0.22 -15.77
C LEU A 45 5.80 -0.53 -15.51
N ALA A 46 6.10 -1.52 -14.67
CA ALA A 46 7.46 -1.84 -14.28
C ALA A 46 7.58 -3.23 -13.63
N ASP A 47 8.79 -3.80 -13.70
CA ASP A 47 9.25 -4.83 -12.78
C ASP A 47 9.96 -4.17 -11.60
N VAL A 48 9.59 -4.55 -10.38
CA VAL A 48 10.25 -4.11 -9.15
C VAL A 48 10.69 -5.33 -8.33
N ILE A 49 11.84 -5.21 -7.68
CA ILE A 49 12.35 -6.21 -6.74
C ILE A 49 12.13 -5.67 -5.34
N SER A 50 11.41 -6.41 -4.50
CA SER A 50 11.24 -6.03 -3.11
C SER A 50 12.55 -6.20 -2.36
N ASP A 51 12.80 -5.25 -1.47
CA ASP A 51 13.82 -5.32 -0.43
C ASP A 51 13.11 -5.58 0.90
N PRO A 52 13.59 -6.48 1.78
CA PRO A 52 13.04 -6.65 3.11
C PRO A 52 13.09 -5.34 3.90
N PHE A 53 12.07 -5.08 4.70
CA PHE A 53 12.05 -3.91 5.57
C PHE A 53 12.94 -4.12 6.79
N TYR A 54 13.66 -3.08 7.20
CA TYR A 54 14.29 -3.02 8.51
C TYR A 54 13.22 -2.76 9.59
N GLN A 55 13.49 -3.19 10.82
CA GLN A 55 12.53 -3.03 11.93
C GLN A 55 12.12 -1.57 12.14
N GLU A 56 13.05 -0.63 12.02
CA GLU A 56 12.77 0.81 12.16
C GLU A 56 11.79 1.32 11.08
N GLU A 57 11.84 0.77 9.87
CA GLU A 57 10.91 1.10 8.79
C GLU A 57 9.52 0.52 9.05
N ILE A 58 9.45 -0.70 9.58
CA ILE A 58 8.20 -1.34 10.01
C ILE A 58 7.56 -0.52 11.14
N ASP A 59 8.33 -0.13 12.15
CA ASP A 59 7.84 0.66 13.27
C ASP A 59 7.28 2.00 12.78
N LYS A 60 7.99 2.66 11.86
CA LYS A 60 7.53 3.93 11.28
C LYS A 60 6.27 3.75 10.44
N ALA A 61 6.21 2.70 9.64
CA ALA A 61 5.05 2.40 8.82
C ALA A 61 3.81 2.09 9.69
N ASN A 62 3.99 1.32 10.77
CA ASN A 62 2.91 1.03 11.72
C ASN A 62 2.41 2.30 12.43
N GLU A 63 3.29 3.24 12.78
CA GLU A 63 2.89 4.55 13.30
C GLU A 63 2.01 5.32 12.28
N LEU A 64 2.41 5.32 11.00
CA LEU A 64 1.66 5.99 9.94
C LEU A 64 0.31 5.33 9.68
N ILE A 65 0.27 3.99 9.67
CA ILE A 65 -0.96 3.20 9.50
C ILE A 65 -1.93 3.46 10.65
N SER A 66 -1.45 3.51 11.89
CA SER A 66 -2.28 3.83 13.04
C SER A 66 -2.92 5.21 12.89
N ARG A 67 -2.15 6.22 12.47
CA ARG A 67 -2.69 7.56 12.22
C ARG A 67 -3.68 7.55 11.07
N LEU A 68 -3.39 6.83 9.99
CA LEU A 68 -4.29 6.72 8.85
C LEU A 68 -5.64 6.11 9.26
N ASN A 69 -5.63 5.03 10.04
CA ASN A 69 -6.83 4.40 10.58
C ASN A 69 -7.71 5.35 11.42
N ASP A 70 -7.14 6.38 12.04
CA ASP A 70 -7.92 7.40 12.77
C ASP A 70 -8.59 8.41 11.82
N TYR A 71 -8.04 8.61 10.62
CA TYR A 71 -8.54 9.57 9.64
C TYR A 71 -9.52 8.98 8.63
N ILE A 72 -9.34 7.72 8.26
CA ILE A 72 -10.21 7.00 7.33
C ILE A 72 -11.07 6.02 8.14
N ASP A 73 -12.37 5.92 7.85
CA ASP A 73 -13.28 4.94 8.47
C ASP A 73 -13.03 3.53 7.91
N LEU A 74 -11.75 3.15 7.81
CA LEU A 74 -11.22 1.91 7.26
C LEU A 74 -10.01 1.48 8.09
N LYS A 75 -10.12 0.30 8.71
CA LYS A 75 -9.10 -0.23 9.61
C LYS A 75 -8.13 -1.14 8.85
N LEU A 76 -6.91 -0.68 8.69
CA LEU A 76 -5.80 -1.49 8.22
C LEU A 76 -5.30 -2.39 9.36
N ILE A 77 -5.21 -3.70 9.11
CA ILE A 77 -4.81 -4.71 10.09
C ILE A 77 -3.65 -5.54 9.52
N GLU A 78 -2.55 -5.63 10.26
CA GLU A 78 -1.46 -6.51 9.86
C GLU A 78 -1.87 -7.98 9.98
N VAL A 79 -1.65 -8.77 8.93
CA VAL A 79 -1.97 -10.20 8.90
C VAL A 79 -0.72 -11.06 8.80
N SER A 80 -0.82 -12.29 9.30
CA SER A 80 0.32 -13.20 9.45
C SER A 80 0.97 -13.66 8.14
N SER A 81 0.34 -13.42 6.98
CA SER A 81 0.84 -13.93 5.70
C SER A 81 0.19 -13.25 4.51
N ARG A 82 0.91 -13.20 3.39
CA ARG A 82 0.42 -12.73 2.09
C ARG A 82 -0.88 -13.40 1.62
N ARG A 83 -1.10 -14.68 1.93
CA ARG A 83 -2.33 -15.40 1.53
C ARG A 83 -3.59 -14.85 2.20
N LYS A 84 -3.44 -14.15 3.32
CA LYS A 84 -4.53 -13.54 4.09
C LYS A 84 -4.62 -12.03 3.86
N ALA A 85 -3.70 -11.46 3.10
CA ALA A 85 -3.57 -10.02 2.94
C ALA A 85 -4.34 -9.56 1.69
N ASP A 86 -5.09 -8.48 1.85
CA ASP A 86 -5.68 -7.73 0.74
C ASP A 86 -4.61 -6.82 0.09
N LEU A 87 -3.69 -6.30 0.90
CA LEU A 87 -2.58 -5.44 0.49
C LEU A 87 -1.22 -6.06 0.84
N VAL A 88 -0.26 -5.89 -0.05
CA VAL A 88 1.15 -6.20 0.24
C VAL A 88 1.95 -4.92 0.12
N ILE A 89 2.58 -4.51 1.21
CA ILE A 89 3.47 -3.35 1.24
C ILE A 89 4.87 -3.84 0.89
N ILE A 90 5.47 -3.27 -0.15
CA ILE A 90 6.80 -3.65 -0.64
C ILE A 90 7.80 -2.51 -0.43
N GLY A 91 8.97 -2.84 0.12
CA GLY A 91 10.11 -1.94 0.13
C GLY A 91 10.74 -1.99 -1.24
N VAL A 92 10.98 -0.85 -1.88
CA VAL A 92 11.65 -0.81 -3.19
C VAL A 92 12.95 -0.03 -3.08
N CYS A 93 14.08 -0.72 -3.21
CA CYS A 93 15.36 -0.05 -3.36
C CYS A 93 15.46 0.50 -4.79
N LYS A 94 15.67 1.81 -4.95
CA LYS A 94 15.80 2.46 -6.26
C LYS A 94 17.04 1.96 -7.00
N ARG A 95 16.90 0.87 -7.75
CA ARG A 95 17.63 0.70 -9.01
C ARG A 95 16.64 0.97 -10.14
N TYR A 96 16.36 2.25 -10.38
CA TYR A 96 15.74 2.67 -11.64
C TYR A 96 16.67 2.29 -12.79
N GLN A 97 16.46 1.12 -13.40
CA GLN A 97 16.92 0.90 -14.76
C GLN A 97 15.91 1.60 -15.67
N HIS A 98 16.20 2.85 -16.01
CA HIS A 98 15.61 3.45 -17.20
C HIS A 98 15.81 2.46 -18.35
N HIS A 99 14.72 1.84 -18.81
CA HIS A 99 14.70 1.34 -20.17
C HIS A 99 14.98 2.54 -21.06
N ARG A 100 16.22 2.67 -21.53
CA ARG A 100 16.51 3.53 -22.67
C ARG A 100 15.69 2.96 -23.81
N ILE A 101 14.58 3.61 -24.10
CA ILE A 101 13.86 3.41 -25.36
C ILE A 101 14.89 3.75 -26.43
N GLY A 102 15.35 2.72 -27.14
CA GLY A 102 16.23 2.86 -28.28
C GLY A 102 15.59 3.83 -29.26
N SER A 103 16.26 4.95 -29.48
CA SER A 103 16.03 5.76 -30.67
C SER A 103 17.05 5.30 -31.71
N ARG A 104 16.48 4.97 -32.87
CA ARG A 104 17.06 4.50 -34.14
C ARG A 104 18.51 4.90 -34.41
#